data_AF-A0A537J6D6-F1
#
_entry.id   AF-A0A537J6D6-F1
#
_cell.length_a   1.000
_cell.length_b   1.000
_cell.length_c   1.000
_cell.angle_alpha   90.00
_cell.angle_beta   90.00
_cell.angle_gamma   90.00
#
_symmetry.space_group_name_H-M   'P 1'
#
loop_
_entity.id
_entity.type
_entity.pdbx_description
1 polymer ?
#
loop_
_entity_poly.entity_id
_entity_poly.type
_entity_poly.pdbx_seq_one_letter_code
_entity_poly.pdbx_strand_id
1 'polypeptide(L)'
;EVAAIVEPAGVPVATAWDVLRTCTGTSWVVENWPTASGWIERYTPGTSLDILVKDTGLALDLAREEGIPAPMLGLTSQMLVGLVRRLTG
;
A
#
# COMPACT_ATOMS: atom_id res chain seq x y z
N GLU A 1 5.47 3.66 4.71
CA GLU A 1 6.93 3.56 4.91
C GLU A 1 7.60 4.93 4.89
N VAL A 2 7.48 5.72 3.82
CA VAL A 2 8.11 7.06 3.70
C VAL A 2 7.89 7.94 4.93
N ALA A 3 6.64 8.14 5.37
CA ALA A 3 6.34 8.94 6.56
C ALA A 3 7.10 8.45 7.81
N ALA A 4 7.09 7.14 8.05
CA ALA A 4 7.77 6.51 9.19
C ALA A 4 9.31 6.65 9.15
N ILE A 5 9.89 6.92 7.97
CA ILE A 5 11.34 7.16 7.81
C ILE A 5 11.68 8.64 8.05
N VAL A 6 10.88 9.56 7.51
CA VAL A 6 11.20 11.00 7.50
C VAL A 6 10.83 11.71 8.80
N GLU A 7 9.76 11.26 9.47
CA GLU A 7 9.31 11.87 10.74
C GLU A 7 10.38 11.76 11.85
N PRO A 8 11.00 10.59 12.12
CA PRO A 8 12.06 10.50 13.12
C PRO A 8 13.33 11.28 12.74
N ALA A 9 13.53 11.51 11.44
CA ALA A 9 14.65 12.31 10.94
C ALA A 9 14.41 13.83 11.03
N GLY A 10 13.26 14.26 11.55
CA GLY A 10 12.89 15.68 11.64
C GLY A 10 12.55 16.31 10.28
N VAL A 11 12.31 15.49 9.26
CA VAL A 11 11.96 15.96 7.91
C VAL A 11 10.44 15.97 7.76
N PRO A 12 9.82 17.11 7.41
CA PRO A 12 8.38 17.17 7.19
C PRO A 12 7.95 16.20 6.09
N VAL A 13 6.88 15.43 6.33
CA VAL A 13 6.33 14.47 5.34
C VAL A 13 5.94 15.17 4.03
N ALA A 14 5.46 16.42 4.10
CA ALA A 14 5.17 17.23 2.92
C ALA A 14 6.38 17.41 2.00
N THR A 15 7.58 17.64 2.58
CA THR A 15 8.82 17.76 1.82
C THR A 15 9.16 16.45 1.09
N ALA A 16 8.93 15.30 1.73
CA ALA A 16 9.11 14.01 1.08
C ALA A 16 8.15 13.82 -0.10
N TRP A 17 6.89 14.27 0.04
CA TRP A 17 5.92 14.24 -1.06
C TRP A 17 6.33 15.10 -2.25
N ASP A 18 6.88 16.30 -2.02
CA ASP A 18 7.32 17.18 -3.10
C ASP A 18 8.45 16.56 -3.93
N VAL A 19 9.39 15.88 -3.27
CA VAL A 19 10.45 15.12 -3.95
C VAL A 19 9.86 13.94 -4.71
N LEU A 20 8.99 13.14 -4.09
CA LEU A 20 8.41 11.95 -4.73
C LEU A 20 7.60 12.27 -5.99
N ARG A 21 6.95 13.43 -6.05
CA ARG A 21 6.19 13.85 -7.25
C ARG A 21 7.08 14.26 -8.43
N THR A 22 8.35 14.58 -8.20
CA THR A 22 9.24 15.13 -9.22
C THR A 22 10.43 14.23 -9.55
N CYS A 23 10.69 13.20 -8.74
CA CYS A 23 11.77 12.25 -8.96
C CYS A 23 11.29 10.97 -9.70
N THR A 24 12.23 10.10 -10.03
CA THR A 24 11.96 8.80 -10.67
C THR A 24 11.19 7.83 -9.77
N GLY A 25 11.03 8.15 -8.48
CA GLY A 25 10.22 7.41 -7.51
C GLY A 25 8.73 7.78 -7.54
N THR A 26 8.30 8.67 -8.45
CA THR A 26 6.88 8.96 -8.63
C THR A 26 6.11 7.73 -9.09
N SER A 27 4.81 7.71 -8.80
CA SER A 27 3.89 6.68 -9.26
C SER A 27 2.47 7.24 -9.23
N TRP A 28 1.53 6.51 -9.84
CA TRP A 28 0.12 6.88 -9.76
C TRP A 28 -0.37 7.05 -8.31
N VAL A 29 0.09 6.21 -7.37
CA VAL A 29 -0.27 6.30 -5.94
C VAL A 29 0.26 7.58 -5.31
N VAL A 30 1.45 8.03 -5.70
CA VAL A 30 2.04 9.29 -5.21
C VAL A 30 1.26 10.49 -5.74
N GLU A 31 0.91 10.48 -7.02
CA GLU A 31 0.14 11.54 -7.67
C GLU A 31 -1.31 11.60 -7.17
N ASN A 32 -1.89 10.46 -6.81
CA ASN A 32 -3.29 10.30 -6.39
C ASN A 32 -3.40 9.92 -4.92
N TRP A 33 -2.45 10.34 -4.08
CA TRP A 33 -2.42 9.98 -2.65
C TRP A 33 -3.74 10.26 -1.91
N PRO A 34 -4.46 11.39 -2.12
CA PRO A 34 -5.75 11.61 -1.46
C PRO A 34 -6.81 10.54 -1.77
N THR A 35 -6.75 9.94 -2.96
CA THR A 35 -7.62 8.82 -3.35
C THR A 35 -7.20 7.55 -2.64
N ALA A 36 -5.92 7.22 -2.68
CA ALA A 36 -5.37 6.00 -2.09
C ALA A 36 -5.49 6.00 -0.55
N SER A 37 -5.15 7.11 0.10
CA SER A 37 -5.32 7.27 1.55
C SER A 37 -6.79 7.27 1.94
N GLY A 38 -7.66 7.82 1.08
CA GLY A 38 -9.10 7.81 1.23
C GLY A 38 -9.70 6.40 1.36
N TRP A 39 -9.09 5.38 0.76
CA TRP A 39 -9.54 3.98 0.92
C TRP A 39 -9.34 3.45 2.35
N ILE A 40 -8.36 3.99 3.07
CA ILE A 40 -8.07 3.68 4.47
C ILE A 40 -8.95 4.55 5.37
N GLU A 41 -8.94 5.86 5.14
CA GLU A 41 -9.68 6.85 5.94
C GLU A 41 -11.20 6.63 5.91
N ARG A 42 -11.74 6.15 4.78
CA ARG A 42 -13.17 5.91 4.55
C ARG A 42 -13.39 4.45 4.13
N TYR A 43 -12.81 3.54 4.90
CA TYR A 43 -12.95 2.11 4.64
C TYR A 43 -14.43 1.71 4.51
N THR A 44 -14.75 1.02 3.41
CA THR A 44 -16.07 0.48 3.13
C THR A 44 -15.91 -1.02 2.80
N PRO A 45 -16.52 -1.93 3.57
CA PRO A 45 -16.43 -3.37 3.30
C PRO A 45 -16.83 -3.73 1.87
N GLY A 46 -16.11 -4.66 1.26
CA GLY A 46 -16.34 -5.14 -0.10
C GLY A 46 -15.86 -4.19 -1.21
N THR A 47 -15.11 -3.13 -0.89
CA THR A 47 -14.62 -2.13 -1.86
C THR A 47 -13.10 -2.15 -1.99
N SER A 48 -12.45 -1.00 -2.20
CA SER A 48 -11.04 -0.86 -2.60
C SER A 48 -10.06 -1.73 -1.82
N LEU A 49 -10.04 -1.66 -0.47
CA LEU A 49 -9.06 -2.42 0.32
C LEU A 49 -9.34 -3.94 0.29
N ASP A 50 -10.60 -4.35 0.33
CA ASP A 50 -10.97 -5.77 0.27
C ASP A 50 -10.69 -6.37 -1.12
N ILE A 51 -10.88 -5.56 -2.17
CA ILE A 51 -10.49 -5.93 -3.54
C ILE A 51 -8.97 -6.09 -3.63
N LEU A 52 -8.18 -5.20 -3.01
CA LEU A 52 -6.71 -5.34 -2.96
C LEU A 52 -6.28 -6.60 -2.20
N VAL A 53 -6.94 -6.93 -1.09
CA VAL A 53 -6.70 -8.20 -0.37
C VAL A 53 -6.99 -9.39 -1.28
N LYS A 54 -8.12 -9.39 -1.98
CA LYS A 54 -8.49 -10.44 -2.95
C LYS A 54 -7.44 -10.57 -4.06
N ASP A 55 -7.10 -9.47 -4.73
CA ASP A 55 -6.22 -9.48 -5.90
C ASP A 55 -4.79 -9.90 -5.53
N THR A 56 -4.27 -9.46 -4.38
CA THR A 56 -2.95 -9.89 -3.91
C THR A 56 -2.91 -11.37 -3.52
N GLY A 57 -4.02 -11.91 -2.99
CA GLY A 57 -4.16 -13.36 -2.76
C GLY A 57 -4.11 -14.16 -4.05
N LEU A 58 -4.89 -13.75 -5.06
CA LEU A 58 -4.90 -14.40 -6.38
C LEU A 58 -3.52 -14.33 -7.07
N ALA A 59 -2.83 -13.20 -6.97
CA ALA A 59 -1.48 -13.06 -7.53
C ALA A 59 -0.45 -13.96 -6.82
N LEU A 60 -0.61 -14.22 -5.51
CA LEU A 60 0.24 -15.16 -4.78
C LEU A 60 -0.06 -16.62 -5.12
N ASP A 61 -1.33 -16.96 -5.38
CA ASP A 61 -1.69 -18.29 -5.88
C ASP A 61 -1.05 -18.54 -7.25
N LEU A 62 -1.15 -17.57 -8.17
CA LEU A 62 -0.50 -17.65 -9.48
C LEU A 62 1.02 -17.77 -9.36
N ALA A 63 1.66 -16.96 -8.53
CA ALA A 63 3.11 -17.04 -8.32
C ALA A 63 3.54 -18.43 -7.79
N ARG A 64 2.72 -19.06 -6.94
CA ARG A 64 2.95 -20.42 -6.44
C ARG A 64 2.81 -21.47 -7.55
N GLU A 65 1.79 -21.37 -8.37
CA GLU A 65 1.55 -22.28 -9.51
C GLU A 65 2.70 -22.24 -10.52
N GLU A 66 3.25 -21.05 -10.78
CA GLU A 66 4.39 -20.84 -11.67
C GLU A 66 5.75 -21.11 -11.00
N GLY A 67 5.79 -21.41 -9.70
CA GLY A 67 7.02 -21.64 -8.95
C GLY A 67 7.90 -20.38 -8.80
N ILE A 68 7.32 -19.18 -8.89
CA ILE A 68 8.01 -17.90 -8.83
C ILE A 68 7.98 -17.34 -7.39
N PRO A 69 9.14 -17.03 -6.77
CA PRO A 69 9.16 -16.39 -5.47
C PRO A 69 8.68 -14.92 -5.56
N ALA A 70 7.68 -14.55 -4.78
CA ALA A 70 7.11 -13.20 -4.74
C ALA A 70 7.15 -12.58 -3.32
N PRO A 71 8.33 -12.37 -2.71
CA PRO A 71 8.44 -11.96 -1.31
C PRO A 71 7.81 -10.60 -1.01
N MET A 72 7.96 -9.61 -1.91
CA MET A 72 7.34 -8.30 -1.75
C MET A 72 5.82 -8.38 -1.79
N LEU A 73 5.26 -9.15 -2.74
CA LEU A 73 3.82 -9.37 -2.82
C LEU A 73 3.29 -10.09 -1.58
N GLY A 74 4.03 -11.08 -1.07
CA GLY A 74 3.72 -11.79 0.16
C GLY A 74 3.62 -10.86 1.36
N LEU A 75 4.63 -10.00 1.54
CA LEU A 75 4.62 -8.98 2.60
C LEU A 75 3.47 -7.98 2.43
N THR A 76 3.25 -7.47 1.21
CA THR A 76 2.14 -6.55 0.91
C THR A 76 0.79 -7.18 1.25
N SER A 77 0.55 -8.43 0.84
CA SER A 77 -0.70 -9.15 1.14
C SER A 77 -0.92 -9.29 2.65
N GLN A 78 0.12 -9.67 3.39
CA GLN A 78 0.06 -9.78 4.86
C GLN A 78 -0.24 -8.43 5.53
N MET A 79 0.38 -7.35 5.07
CA MET A 79 0.14 -6.00 5.58
C MET A 79 -1.29 -5.53 5.29
N LEU A 80 -1.81 -5.79 4.09
CA LEU A 80 -3.20 -5.46 3.70
C LEU A 80 -4.23 -6.22 4.54
N VAL A 81 -4.04 -7.53 4.72
CA VAL A 81 -4.90 -8.34 5.60
C VAL A 81 -4.87 -7.83 7.03
N GLY A 82 -3.67 -7.51 7.54
CA GLY A 82 -3.50 -6.94 8.88
C GLY A 82 -4.18 -5.58 9.03
N LEU A 83 -4.11 -4.74 7.99
CA LEU A 83 -4.76 -3.43 7.96
C LEU A 83 -6.29 -3.57 7.97
N VAL A 84 -6.87 -4.36 7.06
CA VAL A 84 -8.33 -4.57 7.01
C VAL A 84 -8.85 -5.11 8.33
N ARG A 85 -8.17 -6.11 8.92
CA ARG A 85 -8.54 -6.65 10.25
C ARG A 85 -8.59 -5.58 11.34
N ARG A 86 -7.67 -4.61 11.33
CA ARG A 86 -7.66 -3.48 12.28
C ARG A 86 -8.77 -2.47 12.03
N LEU A 87 -9.24 -2.34 10.78
CA LEU A 87 -10.31 -1.42 10.41
C LEU A 87 -11.71 -2.02 10.65
N THR A 88 -11.82 -3.35 10.72
CA THR A 88 -13.07 -4.08 10.96
C THR A 88 -13.32 -4.49 12.41
N GLY A 89 -12.31 -4.39 13.28
CA GLY A 89 -12.39 -4.72 14.71
C GLY A 89 -12.51 -3.48 15.58
#